data_AF-G7I6Z6-F1
#
_entry.id   AF-G7I6Z6-F1
#
_cell.length_a   1.000
_cell.length_b   1.000
_cell.length_c   1.000
_cell.angle_alpha   90.00
_cell.angle_beta   90.00
_cell.angle_gamma   90.00
#
_symmetry.space_group_name_H-M   'P 1'
#
loop_
_entity.id
_entity.type
_entity.pdbx_description
1 polymer ?
#
loop_
_entity_poly.entity_id
_entity_poly.type
_entity_poly.pdbx_seq_one_letter_code
_entity_poly.pdbx_strand_id
1 'polypeptide(L)' 'MSKTRFTMEFLNGIKSSGIPNHRLKLTVGCPVMLMRNIDHANGLCNGTRLTVTHLWKSKIVATVI' A
#
# COMPACT_ATOMS: atom_id res chain seq x y z
N MET A 1 -7.53 21.51 8.99
CA MET A 1 -7.43 20.73 7.73
C MET A 1 -8.25 19.46 7.89
N SER A 2 -9.26 19.27 7.03
CA SER A 2 -10.36 18.31 7.17
C SER A 2 -9.88 16.85 7.19
N LYS A 3 -10.17 16.14 8.28
CA LYS A 3 -9.98 14.70 8.40
C LYS A 3 -11.10 14.01 7.63
N THR A 4 -10.86 13.63 6.37
CA THR A 4 -11.78 12.78 5.62
C THR A 4 -11.87 11.41 6.32
N ARG A 5 -12.93 11.20 7.09
CA ARG A 5 -13.20 9.94 7.80
C ARG A 5 -13.91 9.00 6.83
N PHE A 6 -13.17 8.10 6.20
CA PHE A 6 -13.75 6.93 5.54
C PHE A 6 -14.39 6.02 6.60
N THR A 7 -15.61 5.55 6.36
CA THR A 7 -16.29 4.62 7.28
C THR A 7 -15.66 3.23 7.18
N MET A 8 -15.78 2.41 8.23
CA MET A 8 -15.26 1.05 8.20
C MET A 8 -15.97 0.20 7.15
N GLU A 9 -17.27 0.43 6.90
CA GLU A 9 -17.99 -0.26 5.82
C GLU A 9 -17.41 0.10 4.44
N PHE A 10 -17.10 1.37 4.21
CA PHE A 10 -16.48 1.81 2.96
C PHE A 10 -15.11 1.16 2.78
N LEU A 11 -14.26 1.18 3.81
CA LEU A 11 -12.92 0.59 3.75
C LEU A 11 -12.97 -0.93 3.56
N ASN A 12 -13.87 -1.64 4.25
CA ASN A 12 -14.07 -3.08 4.11
C ASN A 12 -14.70 -3.46 2.76
N GLY A 13 -15.37 -2.52 2.09
CA GLY A 13 -15.89 -2.67 0.74
C GLY A 13 -14.86 -2.46 -0.36
N ILE A 14 -13.66 -1.95 -0.05
CA ILE A 14 -12.57 -1.78 -1.03
C ILE A 14 -12.06 -3.16 -1.44
N LYS A 15 -12.51 -3.62 -2.60
CA LYS A 15 -12.00 -4.81 -3.26
C LYS A 15 -10.88 -4.39 -4.21
N SER A 16 -9.64 -4.81 -3.94
CA SER A 16 -8.58 -4.76 -4.94
C SER A 16 -8.48 -6.14 -5.60
N SER A 17 -8.67 -6.19 -6.92
CA SER A 17 -8.45 -7.42 -7.69
C SER A 17 -7.04 -7.95 -7.43
N GLY A 18 -6.93 -9.25 -7.10
CA GLY A 18 -5.64 -9.91 -6.87
C GLY A 18 -5.05 -9.81 -5.46
N ILE A 19 -5.70 -9.13 -4.50
CA ILE A 19 -5.31 -9.20 -3.08
C ILE A 19 -6.35 -10.02 -2.32
N PRO A 20 -5.94 -11.01 -1.53
CA PRO A 20 -6.86 -11.67 -0.62
C PRO A 20 -7.52 -10.64 0.30
N ASN A 21 -8.86 -10.69 0.43
CA ASN A 21 -9.65 -9.79 1.30
C ASN A 21 -9.20 -9.81 2.77
N HIS A 22 -8.35 -10.76 3.14
CA HIS A 22 -7.91 -11.03 4.50
C HIS A 22 -6.52 -10.44 4.74
N ARG A 23 -6.52 -9.23 5.33
CA ARG A 23 -5.44 -8.63 6.14
C ARG A 23 -4.03 -8.71 5.55
N LEU A 24 -3.58 -7.60 4.98
CA LEU A 24 -2.16 -7.36 4.71
C LEU A 24 -1.40 -7.17 6.04
N LYS A 25 -0.49 -8.09 6.36
CA LYS A 25 0.47 -7.94 7.46
C LYS A 25 1.80 -7.48 6.88
N LEU A 26 2.37 -6.41 7.42
CA LEU A 26 3.65 -5.86 7.00
C LEU A 26 4.58 -5.74 8.20
N THR A 27 5.87 -5.89 7.96
CA THR A 27 6.94 -5.63 8.92
C THR A 27 8.00 -4.75 8.27
N VAL A 28 8.74 -3.98 9.07
CA VAL A 28 9.91 -3.26 8.55
C VAL A 28 10.92 -4.29 8.02
N GLY A 29 11.50 -4.02 6.85
CA GLY A 29 12.43 -4.89 6.15
C GLY A 29 11.80 -5.90 5.20
N CYS A 30 10.47 -6.08 5.18
CA CYS A 30 9.86 -7.03 4.24
C CYS A 30 9.83 -6.45 2.81
N PRO A 31 10.11 -7.27 1.78
CA PRO A 31 9.88 -6.87 0.40
C PRO A 31 8.38 -6.83 0.11
N VAL A 32 7.95 -5.83 -0.63
CA VAL A 32 6.58 -5.66 -1.12
C VAL A 32 6.60 -5.32 -2.61
N MET A 33 5.47 -5.51 -3.29
CA MET A 33 5.32 -5.21 -4.71
C MET A 33 4.17 -4.24 -4.92
N LEU A 34 4.37 -3.23 -5.76
CA LEU A 34 3.28 -2.36 -6.19
C LEU A 34 2.32 -3.15 -7.06
N MET A 35 1.02 -3.06 -6.74
CA MET A 35 -0.06 -3.66 -7.52
C MET A 35 -0.78 -2.67 -8.43
N ARG A 36 -0.51 -1.38 -8.26
CA ARG A 36 -1.09 -0.29 -9.06
C ARG A 36 -0.01 0.72 -9.38
N ASN A 37 -0.17 1.37 -10.53
CA ASN A 37 0.70 2.46 -10.94
C ASN A 37 0.48 3.67 -10.01
N ILE A 38 1.58 4.18 -9.45
CA ILE A 38 1.59 5.39 -8.61
C ILE A 38 2.17 6.54 -9.41
N ASP A 39 3.35 6.32 -9.98
CA ASP A 39 4.08 7.32 -10.76
C ASP A 39 4.87 6.61 -11.86
N HIS A 40 4.28 6.59 -13.05
CA HIS A 40 4.85 5.90 -14.20
C HIS A 40 6.13 6.59 -14.71
N ALA A 41 6.25 7.91 -14.55
CA ALA A 41 7.42 8.66 -15.00
C ALA A 41 8.66 8.33 -14.17
N ASN A 42 8.47 8.07 -12.87
CA ASN A 42 9.54 7.70 -11.94
C ASN A 42 9.69 6.17 -11.74
N GLY A 43 9.06 5.34 -12.58
CA GLY A 43 9.19 3.88 -12.51
C GLY A 43 8.46 3.20 -11.33
N LEU A 44 7.52 3.91 -10.68
CA LEU A 44 6.66 3.37 -9.62
C LEU A 44 5.39 2.81 -10.23
N CYS A 45 5.53 1.69 -10.95
CA CYS A 45 4.46 0.99 -11.65
C CYS A 45 4.16 -0.38 -11.05
N ASN A 46 3.14 -1.04 -11.55
CA ASN A 46 2.80 -2.41 -11.17
C ASN A 46 4.01 -3.34 -11.38
N GLY A 47 4.35 -4.12 -10.35
CA GLY A 47 5.53 -5.00 -10.37
C GLY A 47 6.78 -4.41 -9.72
N THR A 48 6.85 -3.09 -9.48
CA THR A 48 8.00 -2.47 -8.79
C THR A 48 8.13 -3.06 -7.38
N ARG A 49 9.32 -3.59 -7.07
CA ARG A 49 9.66 -4.15 -5.76
C ARG A 49 10.21 -3.06 -4.85
N LEU A 50 9.73 -3.04 -3.62
CA LEU A 50 10.11 -2.07 -2.60
C LEU A 50 10.45 -2.80 -1.30
N THR A 51 11.29 -2.21 -0.47
CA THR A 51 11.51 -2.66 0.92
C THR A 51 10.83 -1.69 1.87
N VAL A 52 10.00 -2.20 2.79
CA VAL A 52 9.36 -1.37 3.82
C VAL A 52 10.42 -0.86 4.80
N THR A 53 10.52 0.45 4.97
CA THR A 53 11.47 1.06 5.92
C THR A 53 10.77 1.55 7.18
N HIS A 54 9.51 2.02 7.07
CA HIS A 54 8.75 2.51 8.22
C HIS A 54 7.26 2.19 8.09
N LEU A 55 6.63 1.88 9.24
CA LEU A 55 5.19 1.66 9.35
C LEU A 55 4.59 2.64 10.37
N TRP A 56 3.58 3.37 9.94
CA TRP A 56 2.77 4.25 10.78
C TRP A 56 1.31 3.84 10.72
N LYS A 57 0.47 4.42 11.59
CA LYS A 57 -0.95 4.07 11.73
C LYS A 57 -1.74 4.06 10.41
N SER A 58 -1.35 4.90 9.44
CA SER A 58 -2.05 5.02 8.15
C SER A 58 -1.11 5.31 6.98
N LYS A 59 0.19 5.02 7.12
CA LYS A 59 1.22 5.33 6.13
C LYS A 59 2.29 4.25 6.15
N ILE A 60 2.76 3.86 4.98
CA ILE A 60 3.85 2.92 4.78
C ILE A 60 4.94 3.70 4.03
N VAL A 61 6.17 3.68 4.53
CA VAL A 61 7.32 4.22 3.82
C VAL A 61 8.12 3.03 3.30
N ALA A 62 8.46 3.06 2.02
CA ALA A 62 9.23 2.02 1.38
C ALA A 62 10.18 2.64 0.34
N THR A 63 11.28 1.94 0.07
CA THR A 63 12.30 2.36 -0.90
C THR A 63 12.42 1.33 -2.01
N VAL A 64 12.70 1.77 -3.23
CA VAL A 64 12.99 0.87 -4.36
C VAL A 64 14.21 0.03 -4.02
N ILE A 65 14.12 -1.27 -4.33
CA ILE A 65 15.23 -2.24 -4.22
C ILE A 65 16.12 -2.13 -5.44
#